data_AF-A0A536AEB5-F1
#
_entry.id   AF-A0A536AEB5-F1
#
_cell.length_a   1.000
_cell.length_b   1.000
_cell.length_c   1.000
_cell.angle_alpha   90.00
_cell.angle_beta   90.00
_cell.angle_gamma   90.00
#
_symmetry.space_group_name_H-M   'P 1'
#
loop_
_entity.id
_entity.type
_entity.pdbx_description
1 polymer ?
#
loop_
_entity_poly.entity_id
_entity_poly.type
_entity_poly.pdbx_seq_one_letter_code
_entity_poly.pdbx_strand_id
1 'polypeptide(L)'
;MEAATKLIKETIAPGAKRLQGFKAGYWLVDRTTGKGFSVTLFESEAALHATEDDAAQLRSRASSIARITAVERYEVVAEVQVEELELAR
;
A
#
# COMPACT_ATOMS: atom_id res chain seq x y z
N MET A 1 13.52 11.59 -1.52
CA MET A 1 13.05 10.63 -0.48
C MET A 1 12.00 11.28 0.41
N GLU A 2 12.32 12.38 1.11
CA GLU A 2 11.39 13.06 2.01
C GLU A 2 10.05 13.47 1.34
N ALA A 3 10.10 14.09 0.16
CA ALA A 3 8.90 14.44 -0.61
C ALA A 3 8.02 13.22 -0.95
N ALA A 4 8.63 12.06 -1.26
CA ALA A 4 7.91 10.82 -1.54
C ALA A 4 7.26 10.25 -0.28
N THR A 5 7.99 10.22 0.83
CA THR A 5 7.44 9.80 2.12
C THR A 5 6.29 10.70 2.56
N LYS A 6 6.41 12.01 2.37
CA LYS A 6 5.36 12.99 2.68
C LYS A 6 4.11 12.74 1.82
N LEU A 7 4.28 12.62 0.50
CA LEU A 7 3.15 12.33 -0.41
C LEU A 7 2.44 11.02 -0.03
N ILE A 8 3.19 9.97 0.31
CA ILE A 8 2.62 8.69 0.72
C ILE A 8 1.77 8.86 1.98
N LYS A 9 2.32 9.48 3.03
CA LYS A 9 1.66 9.61 4.32
C LYS A 9 0.44 10.54 4.28
N GLU A 10 0.51 11.63 3.52
CA GLU A 10 -0.53 12.66 3.55
C GLU A 10 -1.60 12.48 2.46
N THR A 11 -1.27 11.80 1.35
CA THR A 11 -2.19 11.67 0.20
C THR A 11 -2.50 10.22 -0.14
N ILE A 12 -1.47 9.40 -0.38
CA ILE A 12 -1.67 8.06 -0.96
C ILE A 12 -2.29 7.10 0.06
N ALA A 13 -1.70 6.97 1.25
CA ALA A 13 -2.21 6.06 2.28
C ALA A 13 -3.61 6.45 2.79
N PRO A 14 -3.90 7.75 3.07
CA PRO A 14 -5.26 8.17 3.39
C PRO A 14 -6.25 7.94 2.24
N GLY A 15 -5.81 8.09 0.99
CA GLY A 15 -6.61 7.78 -0.20
C GLY A 15 -6.93 6.29 -0.31
N ALA A 16 -5.92 5.44 -0.17
CA ALA A 16 -6.07 3.99 -0.22
C ALA A 16 -7.02 3.47 0.86
N LYS A 17 -6.96 4.03 2.07
CA LYS A 17 -7.87 3.70 3.18
C LYS A 17 -9.35 3.94 2.85
N ARG A 18 -9.66 4.80 1.88
CA ARG A 18 -11.04 5.10 1.44
C ARG A 18 -11.54 4.16 0.35
N LEU A 19 -10.68 3.31 -0.23
CA LEU A 19 -11.10 2.33 -1.22
C LEU A 19 -12.01 1.29 -0.56
N GLN A 20 -13.07 0.90 -1.26
CA GLN A 20 -14.00 -0.11 -0.76
C GLN A 20 -13.27 -1.41 -0.46
N GLY A 21 -13.55 -2.00 0.72
CA GLY A 21 -12.96 -3.28 1.13
C GLY A 21 -11.46 -3.20 1.48
N PHE A 22 -10.82 -2.04 1.53
CA PHE A 22 -9.43 -1.92 1.97
C PHE A 22 -9.26 -2.40 3.42
N LYS A 23 -8.32 -3.32 3.65
CA LYS A 23 -8.03 -3.92 4.98
C LYS A 23 -6.73 -3.42 5.56
N ALA A 24 -5.68 -3.32 4.76
CA ALA A 24 -4.36 -2.89 5.21
C ALA A 24 -3.51 -2.37 4.04
N GLY A 25 -2.47 -1.62 4.37
CA GLY A 25 -1.50 -1.16 3.39
C GLY A 25 -0.12 -1.03 4.01
N TYR A 26 0.88 -1.48 3.27
CA TYR A 26 2.30 -1.36 3.60
C TYR A 26 2.97 -0.59 2.47
N TRP A 27 3.73 0.44 2.82
CA TRP A 27 4.53 1.21 1.85
C TRP A 27 5.98 1.09 2.24
N LEU A 28 6.76 0.41 1.39
CA LEU A 28 8.13 0.05 1.64
C LEU A 28 9.03 0.86 0.72
N VAL A 29 10.17 1.28 1.26
CA VAL A 29 11.19 1.99 0.49
C VAL A 29 12.57 1.57 0.93
N ASP A 30 13.38 1.15 -0.04
CA ASP A 30 14.82 1.06 0.11
C ASP A 30 15.39 2.49 0.02
N ARG A 31 15.91 2.98 1.15
CA ARG A 31 16.43 4.34 1.26
C ARG A 31 17.75 4.55 0.49
N THR A 32 18.48 3.47 0.20
CA THR A 32 19.76 3.52 -0.50
C THR A 32 19.54 3.53 -2.01
N THR A 33 18.68 2.65 -2.53
CA THR A 33 18.43 2.56 -3.98
C THR A 33 17.28 3.44 -4.46
N GLY A 34 16.43 3.93 -3.55
CA GLY A 34 15.22 4.68 -3.89
C GLY A 34 14.09 3.82 -4.45
N LYS A 35 14.27 2.49 -4.54
CA LYS A 35 13.23 1.56 -4.94
C LYS A 35 12.19 1.43 -3.84
N GLY A 36 10.93 1.33 -4.22
CA GLY A 36 9.85 1.09 -3.27
C GLY A 36 8.76 0.26 -3.89
N PHE A 37 7.94 -0.33 -3.05
CA PHE A 37 6.73 -1.02 -3.44
C PHE A 37 5.68 -0.85 -2.34
N SER A 38 4.43 -1.05 -2.71
CA SER A 38 3.33 -1.04 -1.77
C SER A 38 2.56 -2.35 -1.87
N VAL A 39 2.14 -2.87 -0.74
CA VAL A 39 1.19 -3.99 -0.64
C VAL A 39 -0.09 -3.43 -0.06
N THR A 40 -1.22 -3.62 -0.75
CA THR A 40 -2.54 -3.23 -0.27
C THR A 40 -3.41 -4.47 -0.21
N LEU A 41 -4.03 -4.71 0.94
CA LEU A 41 -4.89 -5.87 1.19
C LEU A 41 -6.34 -5.44 1.11
N PHE A 42 -7.16 -6.29 0.49
CA PHE A 42 -8.59 -6.09 0.33
C PHE A 42 -9.37 -7.25 0.93
N GLU A 43 -10.62 -6.99 1.30
CA GLU A 43 -11.55 -7.96 1.89
C GLU A 43 -11.87 -9.12 0.95
N SER A 44 -11.84 -8.87 -0.37
CA SER A 44 -12.08 -9.88 -1.40
C SER A 44 -11.43 -9.48 -2.72
N GLU A 45 -11.24 -10.45 -3.61
CA GLU A 45 -10.83 -10.23 -4.99
C GLU A 45 -11.80 -9.26 -5.71
N ALA A 46 -13.11 -9.38 -5.47
CA ALA A 46 -14.10 -8.50 -6.09
C ALA A 46 -13.92 -7.04 -5.67
N ALA A 47 -13.64 -6.77 -4.39
CA ALA A 47 -13.35 -5.42 -3.90
C ALA A 47 -12.05 -4.85 -4.49
N LEU A 48 -11.04 -5.70 -4.68
CA LEU A 48 -9.80 -5.32 -5.35
C LEU A 48 -10.10 -4.87 -6.79
N HIS A 49 -10.77 -5.70 -7.60
CA HIS A 49 -11.08 -5.39 -9.00
C HIS A 49 -11.99 -4.16 -9.13
N ALA A 50 -12.97 -4.01 -8.24
CA ALA A 50 -13.90 -2.87 -8.27
C ALA A 50 -13.23 -1.53 -7.98
N THR A 51 -12.06 -1.52 -7.33
CA THR A 51 -11.35 -0.29 -6.91
C THR A 51 -10.09 0.01 -7.72
N GLU A 52 -9.85 -0.73 -8.82
CA GLU A 52 -8.61 -0.62 -9.59
C GLU A 52 -8.38 0.75 -10.21
N ASP A 53 -9.42 1.34 -10.78
CA ASP A 53 -9.35 2.64 -11.43
C ASP A 53 -9.05 3.74 -10.39
N ASP A 54 -9.71 3.69 -9.23
CA ASP A 54 -9.45 4.61 -8.12
C ASP A 54 -8.01 4.43 -7.58
N ALA A 55 -7.55 3.18 -7.45
CA ALA A 55 -6.18 2.89 -7.06
C ALA A 55 -5.17 3.37 -8.11
N ALA A 56 -5.49 3.28 -9.40
CA ALA A 56 -4.68 3.81 -10.49
C ALA A 56 -4.59 5.34 -10.45
N GLN A 57 -5.69 6.03 -10.16
CA GLN A 57 -5.70 7.47 -9.94
C GLN A 57 -4.87 7.88 -8.73
N LEU A 58 -4.87 7.10 -7.64
CA LEU A 58 -3.98 7.36 -6.51
C LEU A 58 -2.52 7.21 -6.92
N ARG A 59 -2.16 6.14 -7.63
CA ARG A 59 -0.78 5.94 -8.14
C ARG A 59 -0.34 7.06 -9.08
N SER A 60 -1.24 7.58 -9.93
CA SER A 60 -0.89 8.66 -10.86
C SER A 60 -0.49 9.96 -10.16
N ARG A 61 -1.00 10.21 -8.94
CA ARG A 61 -0.56 11.35 -8.10
C ARG A 61 0.91 11.27 -7.69
N ALA A 62 1.49 10.07 -7.67
CA ALA A 62 2.91 9.87 -7.39
C ALA A 62 3.80 9.97 -8.64
N SER A 63 3.21 10.05 -9.85
CA SER A 63 3.96 10.02 -11.13
C SER A 63 4.97 11.15 -11.30
N SER A 64 4.76 12.30 -10.64
CA SER A 64 5.66 13.45 -10.68
C SER A 64 6.96 13.23 -9.90
N ILE A 65 7.00 12.26 -8.99
CA ILE A 65 8.14 12.00 -8.10
C ILE A 65 8.62 10.55 -8.09
N ALA A 66 7.84 9.64 -8.68
CA ALA A 66 8.15 8.22 -8.77
C ALA A 66 7.60 7.62 -10.06
N ARG A 67 8.35 6.67 -10.64
CA ARG A 67 7.88 5.87 -11.78
C ARG A 67 7.31 4.56 -11.27
N ILE A 68 6.05 4.27 -11.62
CA ILE A 68 5.44 2.96 -11.38
C ILE A 68 5.93 2.00 -12.45
N THR A 69 6.54 0.89 -12.04
CA THR A 69 7.14 -0.08 -12.96
C THR A 69 6.28 -1.32 -13.18
N ALA A 70 5.44 -1.68 -12.21
CA ALA A 70 4.53 -2.82 -12.29
C ALA A 70 3.37 -2.67 -11.28
N VAL A 71 2.27 -3.36 -11.56
CA VAL A 71 1.14 -3.57 -10.64
C VAL A 71 0.70 -5.02 -10.82
N GLU A 72 0.64 -5.78 -9.73
CA GLU A 72 0.36 -7.21 -9.74
C GLU A 72 -0.65 -7.55 -8.65
N ARG A 73 -1.29 -8.71 -8.77
CA ARG A 73 -2.35 -9.19 -7.87
C ARG A 73 -2.01 -10.56 -7.36
N TYR A 74 -2.26 -10.77 -6.08
CA TYR A 74 -1.90 -11.97 -5.35
C TYR A 74 -2.95 -12.29 -4.30
N GLU A 75 -3.05 -13.58 -3.98
CA GLU A 75 -3.84 -14.07 -2.85
C GLU A 75 -2.95 -14.20 -1.61
N VAL A 76 -3.48 -13.80 -0.45
CA VAL A 76 -2.81 -14.01 0.83
C VAL A 76 -3.04 -15.46 1.25
N VAL A 77 -2.01 -16.30 1.13
CA VAL A 77 -2.09 -17.73 1.48
C VAL A 77 -1.74 -18.02 2.95
N ALA A 78 -1.05 -17.09 3.61
CA ALA A 78 -0.71 -17.16 5.03
C ALA A 78 -0.42 -15.76 5.60
N GLU A 79 -0.83 -15.52 6.84
CA GLU A 79 -0.48 -14.35 7.65
C GLU A 79 -0.11 -14.86 9.05
N VAL A 80 0.97 -14.33 9.63
CA VAL A 80 1.31 -14.59 11.03
C VAL A 80 1.18 -13.28 11.78
N GLN A 81 0.24 -13.24 12.72
CA GLN A 81 0.15 -12.15 13.67
C GLN A 81 1.06 -12.48 14.85
N VAL A 82 2.07 -11.64 15.07
CA VAL A 82 2.80 -11.66 16.32
C VAL A 82 1.89 -10.95 17.30
N GLU A 83 1.19 -11.71 18.15
CA GLU A 83 0.67 -11.17 19.39
C GLU A 83 1.87 -10.53 20.08
N GLU A 84 1.81 -9.22 20.30
CA GLU A 84 2.79 -8.51 21.10
C GLU A 84 2.97 -9.37 22.34
N LEU A 85 4.16 -9.97 22.50
CA LEU A 85 4.49 -10.70 23.71
C LEU A 85 4.10 -9.72 24.80
N GLU A 86 2.98 -9.97 25.48
CA GLU A 86 2.74 -9.38 26.78
C GLU A 86 3.97 -9.81 27.52
N LEU A 87 4.94 -8.89 27.59
CA LEU A 87 6.11 -8.99 28.42
C LEU A 87 5.48 -9.16 29.79
N ALA A 88 5.37 -10.42 30.17
CA ALA A 88 4.95 -10.86 31.46
C ALA A 88 5.81 -10.07 32.43
N ARG A 89 5.16 -9.07 33.03
CA ARG A 89 5.33 -8.55 34.38
C ARG A 89 6.76 -8.40 34.90
#